data_AF-A0A836UCD1-F1
#
_entry.id   AF-A0A836UCD1-F1
#
_cell.length_a   1.000
_cell.length_b   1.000
_cell.length_c   1.000
_cell.angle_alpha   90.00
_cell.angle_beta   90.00
_cell.angle_gamma   90.00
#
_symmetry.space_group_name_H-M   'P 1'
#
loop_
_entity.id
_entity.type
_entity.pdbx_description
1 polymer ?
#
loop_
_entity_poly.entity_id
_entity_poly.type
_entity_poly.pdbx_seq_one_letter_code
_entity_poly.pdbx_strand_id
1 'polypeptide(L)'
;MMRRWIDVAATLGAGHVRIIAGDQAPAEEAILRSVDGLLGLTEYAKAKGVRTLTENFKQLAARPEVCLEILARCHGEVGLCADFG
;
A
#
# COMPACT_ATOMS: atom_id res chain seq x y z
N MET A 1 10.46 7.90 6.24
CA MET A 1 11.00 7.81 4.86
C MET A 1 9.89 7.85 3.80
N MET A 2 8.85 7.01 3.88
CA MET A 2 7.76 6.99 2.86
C MET A 2 6.99 8.29 2.68
N ARG A 3 6.69 9.03 3.78
CA ARG A 3 6.00 10.33 3.71
C ARG A 3 6.67 11.35 2.79
N ARG A 4 8.01 11.38 2.76
CA ARG A 4 8.77 12.25 1.83
C ARG A 4 8.51 11.93 0.36
N TRP A 5 8.33 10.65 0.01
CA TRP A 5 7.99 10.26 -1.36
C TRP A 5 6.55 10.63 -1.73
N ILE A 6 5.64 10.62 -0.77
CA ILE A 6 4.28 11.14 -0.94
C ILE A 6 4.33 12.66 -1.18
N ASP A 7 5.17 13.40 -0.44
CA ASP A 7 5.39 14.83 -0.68
C ASP A 7 5.87 15.10 -2.10
N VAL A 8 6.90 14.36 -2.55
CA VAL A 8 7.45 14.48 -3.90
C VAL A 8 6.38 14.17 -4.95
N ALA A 9 5.60 13.10 -4.79
CA ALA A 9 4.52 12.75 -5.70
C ALA A 9 3.48 13.86 -5.80
N ALA A 10 3.05 14.43 -4.66
CA ALA A 10 2.13 15.55 -4.63
C ALA A 10 2.71 16.79 -5.33
N THR A 11 3.98 17.14 -5.07
CA THR A 11 4.66 18.26 -5.73
C THR A 11 4.77 18.08 -7.25
N LEU A 12 4.97 16.86 -7.71
CA LEU A 12 5.03 16.53 -9.14
C LEU A 12 3.63 16.40 -9.80
N GLY A 13 2.54 16.53 -9.03
CA GLY A 13 1.18 16.39 -9.54
C GLY A 13 0.78 14.94 -9.84
N ALA A 14 1.48 13.95 -9.27
CA ALA A 14 1.13 12.55 -9.43
C ALA A 14 -0.14 12.21 -8.65
N GLY A 15 -1.11 11.56 -9.31
CA GLY A 15 -2.37 11.17 -8.67
C GLY A 15 -2.27 9.97 -7.73
N HIS A 16 -1.19 9.19 -7.82
CA HIS A 16 -1.01 7.94 -7.04
C HIS A 16 0.44 7.74 -6.60
N VAL A 17 0.60 7.00 -5.49
CA VAL A 17 1.86 6.40 -5.07
C VAL A 17 1.68 4.90 -4.80
N ARG A 18 2.63 4.09 -5.30
CA ARG A 18 2.68 2.66 -5.03
C ARG A 18 3.54 2.38 -3.81
N ILE A 19 3.00 1.67 -2.82
CA ILE A 19 3.65 1.30 -1.57
C ILE A 19 3.58 -0.22 -1.44
N ILE A 20 4.73 -0.87 -1.23
CA ILE A 20 4.79 -2.33 -1.07
C ILE A 20 4.22 -2.71 0.30
N ALA A 21 3.39 -3.76 0.34
CA ALA A 21 2.76 -4.24 1.57
C ALA A 21 3.77 -4.72 2.63
N GLY A 22 4.85 -5.38 2.21
CA GLY A 22 5.92 -5.85 3.09
C GLY A 22 6.72 -7.00 2.45
N ASP A 23 7.82 -7.37 3.08
CA ASP A 23 8.71 -8.46 2.62
C ASP A 23 8.90 -9.55 3.69
N GLN A 24 7.92 -9.70 4.58
CA GLN A 24 7.90 -10.76 5.58
C GLN A 24 7.02 -11.92 5.10
N ALA A 25 7.20 -13.10 5.68
CA ALA A 25 6.27 -14.20 5.49
C ALA A 25 4.82 -13.79 5.87
N PRO A 26 3.80 -14.35 5.20
CA PRO A 26 2.40 -14.02 5.46
C PRO A 26 1.91 -14.66 6.75
N ALA A 27 2.27 -14.02 7.87
CA ALA A 27 1.71 -14.27 9.19
C ALA A 27 0.68 -13.18 9.52
N GLU A 28 -0.31 -13.51 10.35
CA GLU A 28 -1.39 -12.59 10.74
C GLU A 28 -0.85 -11.25 11.28
N GLU A 29 0.20 -11.28 12.10
CA GLU A 29 0.80 -10.06 12.65
C GLU A 29 1.49 -9.23 11.57
N ALA A 30 2.05 -9.85 10.53
CA ALA A 30 2.65 -9.14 9.39
C ALA A 30 1.58 -8.49 8.52
N ILE A 31 0.45 -9.16 8.31
CA ILE A 31 -0.71 -8.63 7.59
C ILE A 31 -1.28 -7.42 8.35
N LEU A 32 -1.52 -7.54 9.65
CA LEU A 32 -2.03 -6.45 10.48
C LEU A 32 -1.09 -5.23 10.47
N ARG A 33 0.22 -5.45 10.67
CA ARG A 33 1.21 -4.37 10.58
C ARG A 33 1.21 -3.69 9.20
N SER A 34 1.04 -4.47 8.14
CA SER A 34 0.96 -3.94 6.77
C SER A 34 -0.27 -3.06 6.58
N VAL A 35 -1.45 -3.55 7.00
CA VAL A 35 -2.71 -2.82 6.94
C VAL A 35 -2.62 -1.50 7.70
N ASP A 36 -2.14 -1.52 8.94
CA ASP A 36 -1.98 -0.30 9.76
C ASP A 36 -1.03 0.71 9.10
N GLY A 37 0.09 0.23 8.57
CA GLY A 37 1.06 1.05 7.88
C GLY A 37 0.50 1.69 6.60
N LEU A 38 -0.23 0.91 5.80
CA LEU A 38 -0.86 1.37 4.57
C LEU A 38 -1.97 2.39 4.86
N LEU A 39 -2.83 2.14 5.85
CA LEU A 39 -3.88 3.08 6.25
C LEU A 39 -3.29 4.40 6.77
N GLY A 40 -2.27 4.34 7.63
CA GLY A 40 -1.60 5.54 8.14
C GLY A 40 -0.88 6.36 7.07
N LEU A 41 -0.36 5.71 6.02
CA LEU A 41 0.19 6.40 4.85
C LEU A 41 -0.90 6.95 3.92
N THR A 42 -2.02 6.25 3.82
CA THR A 42 -3.18 6.67 3.02
C THR A 42 -3.82 7.92 3.57
N GLU A 43 -4.02 8.00 4.88
CA GLU A 43 -4.50 9.21 5.56
C GLU A 43 -3.61 10.42 5.23
N TYR A 44 -2.29 10.24 5.31
CA TYR A 44 -1.32 11.28 4.98
C TYR A 44 -1.33 11.67 3.50
N ALA A 45 -1.45 10.69 2.59
CA ALA A 45 -1.49 10.92 1.15
C ALA A 45 -2.77 11.64 0.71
N LYS A 46 -3.92 11.29 1.29
CA LYS A 46 -5.22 11.92 1.03
C LYS A 46 -5.19 13.42 1.33
N ALA A 47 -4.59 13.82 2.45
CA ALA A 47 -4.41 15.24 2.79
C ALA A 47 -3.57 16.02 1.76
N LYS A 48 -2.84 15.32 0.88
CA LYS A 48 -1.99 15.88 -0.18
C LYS A 48 -2.57 15.68 -1.59
N GLY A 49 -3.80 15.16 -1.70
CA GLY A 49 -4.45 14.89 -2.98
C GLY A 49 -3.88 13.69 -3.74
N VAL A 50 -3.16 12.79 -3.07
CA VAL A 50 -2.54 11.61 -3.67
C VAL A 50 -3.23 10.34 -3.15
N ARG A 51 -3.54 9.40 -4.04
CA ARG A 51 -4.08 8.08 -3.66
C ARG A 51 -2.97 7.05 -3.47
N THR A 52 -3.20 6.07 -2.60
CA THR A 52 -2.24 4.98 -2.34
C THR A 52 -2.65 3.71 -3.08
N LEU A 53 -1.66 3.00 -3.59
CA LEU A 53 -1.80 1.69 -4.21
C LEU A 53 -0.83 0.72 -3.54
N THR A 54 -1.22 -0.54 -3.38
CA THR A 54 -0.31 -1.66 -3.12
C THR A 54 -0.17 -2.52 -4.37
N GLU A 55 0.66 -3.56 -4.32
CA GLU A 55 0.99 -4.43 -5.45
C GLU A 55 1.22 -5.86 -4.96
N ASN A 56 1.00 -6.85 -5.84
CA ASN A 56 1.33 -8.26 -5.62
C ASN A 56 2.84 -8.52 -5.70
N PHE A 57 3.61 -7.78 -4.89
CA PHE A 57 5.07 -7.77 -4.90
C PHE A 57 5.62 -8.05 -3.51
N LYS A 58 6.81 -8.68 -3.49
CA LYS A 58 7.50 -9.15 -2.27
C LYS A 58 6.75 -10.22 -1.47
N GLN A 59 7.46 -10.81 -0.51
CA GLN A 59 7.05 -12.06 0.12
C GLN A 59 5.64 -12.00 0.76
N LEU A 60 5.24 -10.85 1.30
CA LEU A 60 3.96 -10.72 1.99
C LEU A 60 2.76 -10.74 1.02
N ALA A 61 2.86 -10.03 -0.11
CA ALA A 61 1.75 -9.85 -1.05
C ALA A 61 1.91 -10.63 -2.37
N ALA A 62 2.96 -11.45 -2.51
CA ALA A 62 3.22 -12.24 -3.71
C ALA A 62 2.07 -13.21 -4.06
N ARG A 63 1.31 -13.65 -3.05
CA ARG A 63 0.16 -14.53 -3.23
C ARG A 63 -1.13 -13.73 -3.32
N PRO A 64 -2.02 -14.03 -4.29
CA PRO A 64 -3.25 -13.27 -4.48
C PRO A 64 -4.17 -13.34 -3.27
N GLU A 65 -4.20 -14.46 -2.55
CA GLU A 65 -5.05 -14.63 -1.36
C GLU A 65 -4.68 -13.60 -0.27
N VAL A 66 -3.39 -13.46 0.02
CA VAL A 66 -2.89 -12.52 1.04
C VAL A 66 -2.99 -11.07 0.55
N CYS A 67 -2.71 -10.82 -0.74
CA CYS A 67 -2.85 -9.47 -1.33
C CYS A 67 -4.29 -8.96 -1.24
N LEU A 68 -5.27 -9.80 -1.59
CA LEU A 68 -6.69 -9.48 -1.51
C LEU A 68 -7.16 -9.31 -0.06
N GLU A 69 -6.64 -10.10 0.87
CA GLU A 69 -6.91 -9.96 2.29
C GLU A 69 -6.47 -8.60 2.83
N ILE A 70 -5.24 -8.16 2.50
CA ILE A 70 -4.73 -6.84 2.88
C ILE A 70 -5.64 -5.74 2.32
N LEU A 71 -5.99 -5.81 1.03
CA LEU A 71 -6.87 -4.84 0.39
C LEU A 71 -8.25 -4.77 1.05
N ALA A 72 -8.85 -5.92 1.37
CA ALA A 72 -10.15 -5.99 2.04
C ALA A 72 -10.11 -5.34 3.43
N ARG A 73 -9.04 -5.60 4.20
CA ARG A 73 -8.81 -4.98 5.52
C ARG A 73 -8.47 -3.49 5.44
N CYS A 74 -7.99 -3.00 4.30
CA CYS A 74 -7.86 -1.56 4.03
C CYS A 74 -9.19 -0.89 3.64
N HIS A 75 -10.32 -1.61 3.62
CA HIS A 75 -11.67 -1.04 3.42
C HIS A 75 -11.83 -0.15 2.17
N GLY A 76 -11.12 -0.48 1.08
CA GLY A 76 -11.16 0.28 -0.17
C GLY A 76 -10.35 1.60 -0.17
N GLU A 77 -9.64 1.90 0.91
CA GLU A 77 -8.81 3.09 1.03
C GLU A 77 -7.52 3.00 0.20
N VAL A 78 -7.06 1.78 -0.04
CA VAL A 78 -5.84 1.45 -0.80
C VAL A 78 -6.24 0.68 -2.05
N GLY A 79 -5.78 1.12 -3.22
CA GLY A 79 -6.01 0.42 -4.49
C GLY A 79 -4.94 -0.64 -4.79
N LEU A 80 -5.12 -1.36 -5.90
CA LEU A 80 -4.17 -2.35 -6.39
C LEU A 80 -3.54 -1.89 -7.72
N CYS A 81 -2.21 -1.89 -7.77
CA CYS A 81 -1.43 -1.88 -9.00
C CYS A 81 -1.01 -3.33 -9.24
N ALA A 82 -1.74 -4.06 -10.09
CA ALA A 82 -1.46 -5.48 -10.33
C ALA A 82 -0.28 -5.61 -11.32
N ASP A 83 0.70 -6.42 -10.95
CA ASP A 83 1.83 -6.83 -11.79
C ASP A 83 1.55 -8.22 -12.38
N PHE A 84 1.87 -8.40 -13.67
CA PHE A 84 1.66 -9.65 -14.41
C PHE A 84 2.92 -10.51 -14.56
N GLY A 85 4.10 -10.04 -14.10
CA GLY A 85 5.36 -10.78 -14.15
C GLY A 85 6.35 -10.24 -15.18
#